data_AF-A0A0V0GMI2-F1
#
_entry.id   AF-A0A0V0GMI2-F1
#
_cell.length_a   1.000
_cell.length_b   1.000
_cell.length_c   1.000
_cell.angle_alpha   90.00
_cell.angle_beta   90.00
_cell.angle_gamma   90.00
#
_symmetry.space_group_name_H-M   'P 1'
#
loop_
_entity.id
_entity.type
_entity.pdbx_description
1 polymer ?
#
loop_
_entity_poly.entity_id
_entity_poly.type
_entity_poly.pdbx_seq_one_letter_code
_entity_poly.pdbx_strand_id
1 'polypeptide(L)' 'MFEKSFNATFIVLIPKKDGAEELKDFRPISLIGGVYKIISKLITERLKSVVGKLIDEHQMAFLKGRQIMDASLLANE' A
#
# COMPACT_ATOMS: atom_id res chain seq x y z
N MET A 1 -25.35 8.57 0.40
CA MET A 1 -25.72 7.57 1.42
C MET A 1 -24.71 6.43 1.31
N PHE A 2 -24.02 6.07 2.38
CA PHE A 2 -23.04 4.98 2.34
C PHE A 2 -23.77 3.64 2.31
N GLU A 3 -23.44 2.80 1.33
CA GLU A 3 -23.95 1.44 1.19
C GLU A 3 -23.56 0.62 2.43
N LYS A 4 -24.54 0.11 3.19
CA LYS A 4 -24.30 -0.76 4.36
C LYS A 4 -24.13 -2.22 3.93
N SER A 5 -23.15 -2.48 3.07
CA SER A 5 -22.78 -3.82 2.62
C SER A 5 -21.32 -4.10 2.97
N PHE A 6 -21.01 -5.35 3.31
CA PHE A 6 -19.62 -5.76 3.56
C PHE A 6 -18.74 -5.58 2.33
N ASN A 7 -19.30 -5.79 1.13
CA ASN A 7 -18.57 -5.69 -0.14
C ASN A 7 -18.63 -4.28 -0.73
N ALA A 8 -19.18 -3.30 -0.01
CA ALA A 8 -19.19 -1.92 -0.47
C ALA A 8 -17.78 -1.32 -0.40
N THR A 9 -17.40 -0.63 -1.47
CA THR A 9 -16.17 0.17 -1.54
C THR A 9 -16.51 1.58 -1.97
N PHE A 10 -16.03 2.57 -1.23
CA PHE A 10 -16.16 3.97 -1.60
C PHE A 10 -14.83 4.49 -2.14
N ILE A 11 -14.82 5.02 -3.36
CA ILE A 11 -13.59 5.56 -3.98
C ILE A 11 -13.53 7.07 -3.69
N VAL A 12 -12.42 7.49 -3.07
CA VAL A 12 -12.11 8.91 -2.82
C VAL A 12 -10.94 9.32 -3.70
N LEU A 13 -11.02 10.51 -4.31
CA LEU A 13 -9.93 11.10 -5.08
C LEU A 13 -9.10 12.02 -4.18
N ILE A 14 -7.82 11.72 -4.01
CA ILE A 14 -6.87 12.56 -3.27
C ILE A 14 -5.95 13.27 -4.28
N PRO A 15 -5.82 14.61 -4.24
CA PRO A 15 -4.92 15.33 -5.13
C PRO A 15 -3.46 14.92 -4.87
N LYS A 16 -2.68 14.71 -5.94
CA LYS A 16 -1.24 14.38 -5.85
C LYS A 16 -0.34 15.62 -5.79
N LYS A 17 -0.86 16.78 -6.20
CA LYS A 17 -0.17 18.07 -6.27
C LYS A 17 -1.19 19.19 -5.99
N ASP A 18 -0.68 20.36 -5.63
CA ASP A 18 -1.51 21.57 -5.55
C ASP A 18 -2.02 21.97 -6.95
N GLY A 19 -3.22 22.54 -7.01
CA GLY A 19 -3.86 22.90 -8.28
C GLY A 19 -4.18 21.69 -9.16
N ALA A 20 -4.61 20.57 -8.58
CA ALA A 20 -5.03 19.39 -9.34
C ALA A 20 -6.31 19.70 -10.16
N GLU A 21 -6.20 19.61 -11.49
CA GLU A 21 -7.28 19.96 -12.42
C GLU A 21 -7.74 18.76 -13.26
N GLU A 22 -6.79 17.93 -13.69
CA GLU A 22 -7.09 16.76 -14.53
C GLU A 22 -7.25 15.49 -13.68
N LEU A 23 -8.03 14.51 -14.16
CA LEU A 23 -8.20 13.21 -13.48
C LEU A 23 -6.86 12.53 -13.14
N LYS A 24 -5.86 12.66 -14.02
CA LYS A 24 -4.52 12.12 -13.81
C LYS A 24 -3.79 12.75 -12.60
N ASP A 25 -4.22 13.91 -12.12
CA ASP A 25 -3.63 14.59 -10.97
C ASP A 25 -4.16 14.03 -9.64
N PHE A 26 -5.20 13.21 -9.67
CA PHE A 26 -5.77 12.57 -8.49
C PHE A 26 -5.29 11.12 -8.35
N ARG A 27 -5.17 10.68 -7.11
CA ARG A 27 -4.97 9.28 -6.74
C ARG A 27 -6.29 8.74 -6.19
N PRO A 28 -6.91 7.73 -6.83
CA PRO A 28 -8.06 7.06 -6.24
C PRO A 28 -7.62 6.22 -5.04
N ILE A 29 -8.33 6.34 -3.92
CA ILE A 29 -8.19 5.49 -2.74
C ILE A 29 -9.53 4.82 -2.45
N SER A 30 -9.48 3.49 -2.30
CA SER A 30 -10.62 2.69 -1.87
C SER A 30 -10.77 2.73 -0.35
N LEU A 31 -11.84 3.36 0.13
CA LEU A 31 -12.31 3.27 1.50
C LEU A 31 -13.17 2.01 1.65
N ILE A 32 -12.54 0.94 2.10
CA ILE A 32 -13.16 -0.35 2.39
C ILE A 32 -13.55 -0.47 3.87
N GLY A 33 -14.49 -1.36 4.16
CA GLY A 33 -14.92 -1.67 5.53
C GLY A 33 -13.78 -2.20 6.42
N GLY A 34 -13.88 -1.95 7.73
CA GLY A 34 -12.85 -2.31 8.70
C GLY A 34 -12.52 -3.81 8.76
N VAL A 35 -13.51 -4.68 8.53
CA VAL A 35 -13.32 -6.15 8.52
C VAL A 35 -12.29 -6.56 7.46
N TYR A 36 -12.35 -6.00 6.25
CA TYR A 36 -11.37 -6.28 5.21
C TYR A 36 -9.96 -5.87 5.61
N LYS A 37 -9.81 -4.74 6.32
CA LYS A 37 -8.52 -4.28 6.83
C LYS A 37 -7.96 -5.24 7.88
N ILE A 38 -8.80 -5.79 8.76
CA ILE A 38 -8.41 -6.78 9.77
C ILE A 38 -7.94 -8.08 9.09
N ILE A 39 -8.70 -8.60 8.13
CA ILE A 39 -8.33 -9.82 7.39
C ILE A 39 -7.02 -9.60 6.63
N SER A 40 -6.89 -8.48 5.92
CA SER A 40 -5.65 -8.12 5.22
C SER A 40 -4.45 -8.08 6.17
N LYS A 41 -4.60 -7.44 7.34
CA LYS A 41 -3.56 -7.39 8.37
C LYS A 41 -3.17 -8.77 8.88
N LEU A 42 -4.14 -9.66 9.14
CA LEU A 42 -3.88 -11.03 9.58
C LEU A 42 -3.03 -11.79 8.55
N ILE A 43 -3.37 -11.67 7.27
CA ILE A 43 -2.60 -12.28 6.17
C ILE A 43 -1.19 -11.70 6.12
N THR A 44 -1.05 -10.37 6.21
CA THR A 44 0.26 -9.71 6.24
C THR A 44 1.14 -10.22 7.38
N GLU A 45 0.62 -10.35 8.61
CA GLU A 45 1.42 -10.87 9.73
C GLU A 45 1.89 -12.31 9.50
N ARG A 46 1.07 -13.16 8.87
CA ARG A 46 1.50 -14.52 8.48
C ARG A 46 2.59 -14.47 7.42
N LEU A 47 2.42 -13.65 6.37
CA LEU A 47 3.38 -13.54 5.27
C LEU A 47 4.74 -13.00 5.71
N LYS A 48 4.79 -12.11 6.70
CA LYS A 48 6.07 -11.59 7.24
C LYS A 48 7.05 -12.68 7.66
N SER A 49 6.57 -13.84 8.11
CA SER A 49 7.42 -14.96 8.55
C SER A 49 8.15 -15.67 7.41
N VAL A 50 7.64 -15.56 6.17
CA VAL A 50 8.16 -16.29 5.00
C VAL A 50 8.68 -15.37 3.90
N VAL A 51 8.17 -14.13 3.82
CA VAL A 51 8.42 -13.24 2.69
C VAL A 51 9.91 -12.97 2.46
N GLY A 52 10.71 -12.84 3.53
CA GLY A 52 12.14 -12.58 3.42
C GLY A 52 12.95 -13.70 2.73
N LYS A 53 12.40 -14.91 2.61
CA LYS A 53 13.02 -16.04 1.89
C LYS A 53 12.55 -16.16 0.44
N LEU A 54 11.48 -15.45 0.07
CA LEU A 54 10.81 -15.59 -1.23
C LEU A 54 11.12 -14.43 -2.18
N ILE A 55 11.59 -13.32 -1.63
CA ILE A 55 11.88 -12.09 -2.36
C ILE A 55 13.38 -11.95 -2.61
N ASP A 56 13.69 -11.12 -3.59
CA ASP A 56 15.06 -10.74 -3.90
C ASP A 56 15.73 -9.97 -2.74
N GLU A 57 17.05 -10.11 -2.60
CA GLU A 57 17.83 -9.40 -1.59
C GLU A 57 17.76 -7.88 -1.79
N HIS A 58 17.67 -7.41 -3.03
CA HIS A 58 17.62 -6.00 -3.43
C HIS A 58 16.22 -5.37 -3.27
N GLN A 59 15.20 -6.15 -2.89
CA GLN A 59 13.89 -5.61 -2.60
C GLN A 59 13.88 -4.90 -1.24
N MET A 60 14.00 -3.56 -1.22
CA MET A 60 14.14 -2.80 0.02
C MET A 60 12.82 -2.26 0.61
N ALA A 61 11.78 -2.10 -0.21
CA ALA A 61 10.54 -1.49 0.23
C ALA A 61 9.61 -2.47 0.96
N PHE A 62 8.82 -1.95 1.90
CA PHE A 62 7.71 -2.65 2.59
C PHE A 62 8.10 -3.90 3.39
N LEU A 63 9.37 -4.02 3.79
CA LEU A 63 9.89 -5.16 4.53
C LEU A 63 10.47 -4.71 5.86
N LYS A 64 10.25 -5.52 6.90
CA LYS A 64 10.78 -5.21 8.22
C LYS A 64 12.31 -5.25 8.18
N GLY A 65 12.95 -4.18 8.62
CA GLY A 65 14.40 -4.10 8.73
C GLY A 65 15.12 -3.71 7.43
N ARG A 66 14.40 -3.43 6.33
CA ARG A 66 14.98 -2.86 5.10
C ARG A 66 14.48 -1.42 4.93
N GLN A 67 15.37 -0.49 4.55
CA GLN A 67 15.02 0.91 4.39
C GLN A 67 15.15 1.34 2.92
N ILE A 68 14.33 2.30 2.50
CA ILE A 68 14.41 2.82 1.13
C ILE A 68 15.74 3.53 0.83
N MET A 69 16.40 4.05 1.87
CA MET A 69 17.72 4.66 1.74
C MET A 69 18.79 3.64 1.33
N ASP A 70 18.67 2.40 1.81
CA ASP A 70 19.58 1.31 1.45
C ASP A 70 19.53 1.04 -0.07
N ALA A 71 18.35 1.17 -0.70
CA ALA A 71 18.21 1.02 -2.15
C ALA A 71 18.93 2.13 -2.93
N SER A 72 18.95 3.36 -2.42
CA SER A 72 19.65 4.47 -3.09
C SER A 72 21.18 4.30 -3.06
N LEU A 73 21.72 3.68 -2.01
CA LEU A 73 23.13 3.35 -1.92
C LEU A 73 23.50 2.25 -2.92
N LEU A 74 22.73 1.15 -2.93
CA LEU A 74 22.89 0.04 -3.88
C LEU A 74 22.78 0.47 -5.35
N ALA A 75 22.00 1.50 -5.67
CA ALA A 75 21.84 2.00 -7.03
C ALA A 75 22.95 2.97 -7.46
N ASN A 76 23.74 3.47 -6.50
CA ASN A 76 24.83 4.42 -6.74
C ASN A 76 26.21 3.73 -6.78
N GLU A 77 26.25 2.44 -6.47
CA GLU A 77 27.37 1.53 -6.75
C GLU A 77 27.28 1.04 -8.21
#